data_AF-A0A023FMZ6-F1
#
_entry.id   AF-A0A023FMZ6-F1
#
_cell.length_a   1.000
_cell.length_b   1.000
_cell.length_c   1.000
_cell.angle_alpha   90.00
_cell.angle_beta   90.00
_cell.angle_gamma   90.00
#
_symmetry.space_group_name_H-M   'P 1'
#
loop_
_entity.id
_entity.type
_entity.pdbx_description
1 polymer ?
#
loop_
_entity_poly.entity_id
_entity_poly.type
_entity_poly.pdbx_seq_one_letter_code
_entity_poly.pdbx_strand_id
1 'polypeptide(L)'
;FVLSMTGNHTTYNAMTYRYETTQPPKLRKLMYMNDQKTCMIFIDDRNSTTEEPRCQLLQPAKYADEEVPTDCQKVYDDNCRGLNITVYYSECKNLTEVPLQDYLNSLRPPQAC
;
A
#
# COMPACT_ATOMS: atom_id res chain seq x y z
N PHE A 1 14.39 0.99 -4.39
CA PHE A 1 13.65 -0.27 -4.14
C PHE A 1 14.42 -1.41 -4.80
N VAL A 2 14.15 -2.66 -4.44
CA VAL A 2 14.76 -3.87 -5.04
C VAL A 2 13.66 -4.84 -5.41
N LEU A 3 13.66 -5.36 -6.64
CA LEU A 3 12.69 -6.36 -7.09
C LEU A 3 13.20 -7.78 -6.80
N SER A 4 12.29 -8.69 -6.44
CA SER A 4 12.62 -10.09 -6.16
C SER A 4 11.50 -11.04 -6.57
N MET A 5 11.85 -12.33 -6.61
CA MET A 5 10.93 -13.45 -6.78
C MET A 5 10.78 -14.14 -5.44
N THR A 6 9.57 -14.62 -5.13
CA THR A 6 9.27 -15.34 -3.89
C THR A 6 8.60 -16.67 -4.19
N GLY A 7 8.76 -17.68 -3.32
CA GLY A 7 8.24 -19.02 -3.59
C GLY A 7 8.82 -19.63 -4.87
N ASN A 8 7.97 -20.23 -5.70
CA ASN A 8 8.36 -20.88 -6.96
C ASN A 8 8.13 -20.00 -8.21
N HIS A 9 7.95 -18.68 -8.05
CA HIS A 9 7.70 -17.78 -9.17
C HIS A 9 8.97 -17.61 -10.03
N THR A 10 8.82 -17.63 -11.36
CA THR A 10 9.90 -17.39 -12.33
C THR A 10 9.93 -15.94 -12.85
N THR A 11 9.02 -15.09 -12.36
CA THR A 11 8.90 -13.68 -12.70
C THR A 11 8.81 -12.85 -11.42
N TYR A 12 9.30 -11.61 -11.47
CA TYR A 12 9.26 -10.71 -10.31
C TYR A 12 7.83 -10.52 -9.80
N ASN A 13 7.65 -10.77 -8.51
CA ASN A 13 6.36 -10.64 -7.83
C ASN A 13 6.50 -9.97 -6.46
N ALA A 14 7.66 -9.39 -6.14
CA ALA A 14 7.86 -8.72 -4.87
C ALA A 14 8.84 -7.56 -5.00
N MET A 15 8.72 -6.61 -4.08
CA MET A 15 9.55 -5.41 -3.99
C MET A 15 9.93 -5.15 -2.54
N THR A 16 11.21 -4.89 -2.29
CA THR A 16 11.71 -4.38 -1.02
C THR A 16 11.95 -2.88 -1.12
N TYR A 17 11.30 -2.11 -0.25
CA TYR A 17 11.48 -0.66 -0.19
C TYR A 17 11.30 -0.11 1.22
N ARG A 18 11.90 1.06 1.47
CA ARG A 18 11.76 1.79 2.72
C ARG A 18 10.63 2.79 2.55
N TYR A 19 9.58 2.64 3.34
CA TYR A 19 8.45 3.58 3.39
C TYR A 19 8.70 4.69 4.42
N GLU A 20 9.12 4.31 5.63
CA GLU A 20 9.42 5.25 6.71
C GLU A 20 10.94 5.36 6.90
N THR A 21 11.45 6.57 7.06
CA THR A 21 12.90 6.83 7.22
C THR A 21 13.50 6.11 8.41
N THR A 22 12.72 5.94 9.48
CA THR A 22 13.11 5.32 10.75
C THR A 22 13.06 3.79 10.74
N GLN A 23 12.27 3.18 9.86
CA GLN A 23 12.09 1.73 9.79
C GLN A 23 12.97 1.10 8.70
N PRO A 24 13.41 -0.16 8.87
CA PRO A 24 14.11 -0.88 7.82
C PRO A 24 13.22 -1.06 6.58
N PRO A 25 13.82 -1.23 5.38
CA PRO A 25 13.08 -1.62 4.18
C PRO A 25 12.28 -2.90 4.42
N LYS A 26 11.04 -2.94 3.93
CA LYS A 26 10.15 -4.10 4.06
C LYS A 26 9.92 -4.75 2.69
N LEU A 27 9.91 -6.07 2.68
CA LEU A 27 9.52 -6.87 1.51
C LEU A 27 7.99 -6.87 1.40
N ARG A 28 7.48 -6.52 0.22
CA ARG A 28 6.06 -6.58 -0.12
C ARG A 28 5.87 -7.43 -1.36
N LYS A 29 5.03 -8.45 -1.26
CA LYS A 29 4.67 -9.35 -2.35
C LYS A 29 3.44 -8.79 -3.07
N LEU A 30 3.47 -8.78 -4.39
CA LEU A 30 2.33 -8.45 -5.22
C LEU A 30 1.34 -9.62 -5.15
N MET A 31 0.20 -9.37 -4.52
CA MET A 31 -0.89 -10.35 -4.39
C MET A 31 -1.81 -10.30 -5.60
N TYR A 32 -2.13 -9.10 -6.07
CA TYR A 32 -3.03 -8.89 -7.20
C TYR A 32 -2.71 -7.58 -7.91
N MET A 33 -2.91 -7.55 -9.22
CA MET A 33 -2.91 -6.35 -10.05
C MET A 33 -3.95 -6.59 -11.12
N ASN A 34 -4.91 -5.69 -11.27
CA ASN A 34 -5.88 -5.83 -12.35
C ASN A 34 -5.23 -5.57 -13.72
N ASP A 35 -5.85 -6.05 -14.80
CA ASP A 35 -5.28 -6.00 -16.15
C ASP A 35 -4.99 -4.56 -16.62
N GLN A 36 -5.86 -3.62 -16.24
CA GLN A 36 -5.73 -2.20 -16.56
C GLN A 36 -4.68 -1.49 -15.68
N LYS A 37 -4.13 -2.17 -14.68
CA LYS A 37 -3.13 -1.65 -13.72
C LYS A 37 -3.61 -0.38 -13.02
N THR A 38 -4.91 -0.28 -12.77
CA THR A 38 -5.52 0.81 -12.02
C THR A 38 -5.58 0.50 -10.52
N CYS A 39 -5.42 -0.77 -10.13
CA CYS A 39 -5.38 -1.20 -8.74
C CYS A 39 -4.35 -2.33 -8.53
N MET A 40 -3.65 -2.27 -7.40
CA MET A 40 -2.65 -3.24 -6.97
C MET A 40 -2.85 -3.56 -5.50
N ILE A 41 -2.70 -4.83 -5.13
CA ILE A 41 -2.71 -5.26 -3.74
C ILE A 41 -1.36 -5.86 -3.40
N PHE A 42 -0.70 -5.26 -2.42
CA PHE A 42 0.51 -5.80 -1.83
C PHE A 42 0.22 -6.44 -0.48
N ILE A 43 0.98 -7.46 -0.13
CA ILE A 43 0.97 -8.09 1.18
C ILE A 43 2.38 -8.10 1.75
N ASP A 44 2.52 -7.75 3.03
CA ASP A 44 3.79 -7.88 3.73
C ASP A 44 4.20 -9.36 3.82
N ASP A 45 5.48 -9.60 4.06
CA ASP A 45 5.95 -10.96 4.32
C ASP A 45 5.46 -11.47 5.68
N ARG A 46 5.11 -12.76 5.73
CA ARG A 46 4.56 -13.43 6.92
C ARG A 46 5.21 -14.79 7.10
N ASN A 47 5.53 -15.14 8.33
CA ASN A 47 6.19 -16.41 8.65
C ASN A 47 5.21 -17.59 8.64
N SER A 48 3.93 -17.31 8.89
CA SER A 48 2.87 -18.31 8.95
C SER A 48 1.59 -17.82 8.29
N THR A 49 0.78 -18.73 7.74
CA THR A 49 -0.58 -18.43 7.27
C THR A 49 -1.56 -18.10 8.39
N THR A 50 -1.18 -18.36 9.64
CA THR A 50 -1.96 -17.99 10.84
C THR A 50 -1.76 -16.53 11.25
N GLU A 51 -0.72 -15.86 10.74
CA GLU A 51 -0.52 -14.43 10.97
C GLU A 51 -1.51 -13.62 10.13
N GLU A 52 -2.10 -12.59 10.74
CA GLU A 52 -3.01 -11.69 10.06
C GLU A 52 -2.33 -11.04 8.84
N PRO A 53 -2.96 -11.07 7.66
CA PRO A 53 -2.40 -10.50 6.45
C PRO A 53 -2.35 -8.97 6.58
N ARG A 54 -1.16 -8.39 6.48
CA ARG A 54 -0.98 -6.93 6.37
C ARG A 54 -0.99 -6.55 4.90
N CYS A 55 -2.13 -6.07 4.43
CA CYS A 55 -2.34 -5.72 3.04
C CYS A 55 -2.33 -4.22 2.78
N GLN A 56 -2.01 -3.86 1.53
CA GLN A 56 -2.13 -2.51 1.01
C GLN A 56 -2.81 -2.55 -0.34
N LEU A 57 -3.99 -1.93 -0.43
CA LEU A 57 -4.66 -1.64 -1.70
C LEU A 57 -4.18 -0.27 -2.17
N LEU A 58 -3.59 -0.22 -3.35
CA LEU A 58 -3.01 0.98 -3.93
C LEU A 58 -3.56 1.22 -5.33
N GLN A 59 -3.89 2.48 -5.61
CA GLN A 59 -4.17 2.97 -6.96
C GLN A 59 -3.06 3.94 -7.38
N PRO A 60 -2.63 3.94 -8.66
CA PRO A 60 -1.76 5.00 -9.17
C PRO A 60 -2.41 6.37 -8.98
N ALA A 61 -1.61 7.42 -8.78
CA ALA A 61 -2.09 8.78 -8.49
C ALA A 61 -3.16 9.30 -9.47
N LYS A 62 -3.08 8.92 -10.76
CA LYS A 62 -4.09 9.30 -11.77
C LYS A 62 -5.49 8.71 -11.54
N TYR A 63 -5.59 7.62 -10.77
CA TYR A 63 -6.82 6.89 -10.45
C TYR A 63 -7.21 7.00 -8.97
N ALA A 64 -6.45 7.73 -8.15
CA ALA A 64 -6.66 7.76 -6.71
C ALA A 64 -7.97 8.45 -6.29
N ASP A 65 -8.49 9.35 -7.14
CA ASP A 65 -9.79 10.00 -6.96
C ASP A 65 -10.98 9.15 -7.49
N GLU A 66 -10.70 8.02 -8.14
CA GLU A 66 -11.72 7.11 -8.67
C GLU A 66 -12.04 6.02 -7.65
N GLU A 67 -13.21 5.40 -7.79
CA GLU A 67 -13.55 4.23 -6.99
C GLU A 67 -12.58 3.06 -7.27
N VAL A 68 -12.34 2.25 -6.23
CA VAL A 68 -11.58 1.01 -6.37
C VAL A 68 -12.33 0.06 -7.32
N PRO A 69 -11.68 -0.48 -8.36
CA PRO A 69 -12.28 -1.47 -9.25
C PRO A 69 -12.86 -2.66 -8.47
N THR A 70 -14.08 -3.08 -8.83
CA THR A 70 -14.84 -4.12 -8.09
C THR A 70 -14.08 -5.44 -7.96
N ASP A 71 -13.32 -5.83 -8.98
CA ASP A 71 -12.49 -7.03 -8.97
C ASP A 71 -11.36 -6.91 -7.93
N CYS A 72 -10.71 -5.76 -7.86
CA CYS A 72 -9.65 -5.50 -6.89
C CYS A 72 -10.22 -5.44 -5.46
N GLN A 73 -11.34 -4.74 -5.27
CA GLN A 73 -12.01 -4.66 -3.96
C GLN A 73 -12.38 -6.06 -3.45
N LYS A 74 -12.97 -6.89 -4.32
CA LYS A 74 -13.32 -8.27 -3.98
C LYS A 74 -12.10 -9.08 -3.55
N VAL A 75 -11.00 -9.01 -4.31
CA VAL A 75 -9.76 -9.73 -3.97
C VAL A 75 -9.18 -9.25 -2.64
N TYR A 76 -9.27 -7.96 -2.35
CA TYR A 76 -8.86 -7.40 -1.06
C TYR A 76 -9.73 -7.95 0.08
N ASP A 77 -11.05 -7.84 -0.03
CA ASP A 77 -11.98 -8.27 1.04
C ASP A 77 -11.86 -9.79 1.32
N ASP A 78 -11.66 -10.60 0.29
CA ASP A 78 -11.53 -12.06 0.42
C ASP A 78 -10.23 -12.48 1.14
N ASN A 79 -9.13 -11.74 0.93
CA ASN A 79 -7.78 -12.16 1.34
C ASN A 79 -7.17 -11.32 2.48
N CYS A 80 -7.69 -10.12 2.73
CA CYS A 80 -7.13 -9.12 3.64
C CYS A 80 -8.11 -8.83 4.77
N ARG A 81 -8.39 -9.85 5.58
CA ARG A 81 -9.27 -9.72 6.74
C ARG A 81 -8.58 -8.96 7.86
N GLY A 82 -9.33 -8.12 8.56
CA GLY A 82 -8.84 -7.35 9.69
C GLY A 82 -9.43 -5.94 9.73
N LEU A 83 -8.76 -5.06 10.46
CA LEU A 83 -9.10 -3.64 10.48
C LEU A 83 -8.66 -2.97 9.18
N ASN A 84 -9.62 -2.38 8.47
CA ASN A 84 -9.36 -1.59 7.27
C ASN A 84 -9.31 -0.10 7.63
N ILE A 85 -8.27 0.59 7.16
CA ILE A 85 -8.10 2.04 7.34
C ILE A 85 -7.89 2.65 5.96
N THR A 86 -8.74 3.61 5.59
CA THR A 86 -8.56 4.40 4.38
C THR A 86 -7.49 5.46 4.61
N VAL A 87 -6.44 5.41 3.79
CA VAL A 87 -5.25 6.28 3.89
C VAL A 87 -5.25 7.43 2.89
N TYR A 88 -6.16 7.43 1.92
CA TYR A 88 -6.27 8.47 0.90
C TYR A 88 -7.72 8.93 0.78
N TYR A 89 -7.89 10.23 0.70
CA TYR A 89 -9.15 10.92 0.41
C TYR A 89 -8.87 11.98 -0.67
N SER A 90 -9.90 12.38 -1.42
CA SER A 90 -9.74 13.31 -2.55
C SER A 90 -9.08 14.65 -2.17
N GLU A 91 -9.23 15.10 -0.92
CA GLU A 91 -8.61 16.33 -0.40
C GLU A 91 -7.09 16.22 -0.33
N CYS A 92 -6.55 15.00 -0.17
CA CYS A 92 -5.12 14.72 -0.06
C CYS A 92 -4.34 15.19 -1.29
N LYS A 93 -4.96 15.20 -2.47
CA LYS A 93 -4.34 15.63 -3.73
C LYS A 93 -3.83 17.08 -3.70
N ASN A 94 -4.47 17.91 -2.88
CA ASN A 94 -4.17 19.34 -2.80
C ASN A 94 -3.30 19.69 -1.58
N LEU A 95 -2.86 18.69 -0.80
CA LEU A 95 -1.97 18.91 0.32
C LEU A 95 -0.55 19.18 -0.20
N THR A 96 0.07 20.21 0.36
CA THR A 96 1.49 20.48 0.14
C THR A 96 2.32 19.47 0.92
N GLU A 97 3.29 18.83 0.27
CA GLU A 97 4.26 17.99 0.95
C GLU A 97 5.01 18.82 2.00
N VAL A 98 5.04 18.33 3.24
CA VAL A 98 5.77 18.96 4.33
C VAL A 98 6.79 17.97 4.91
N PRO A 99 7.99 18.42 5.30
CA PRO A 99 8.92 17.57 6.01
C PRO A 99 8.29 17.01 7.29
N LEU A 100 8.58 15.75 7.63
CA LEU A 100 8.04 15.10 8.82
C LEU A 100 8.29 15.92 10.10
N GLN A 101 9.45 16.59 10.19
CA GLN A 101 9.76 17.42 11.35
C GLN A 101 8.88 18.66 11.43
N ASP A 102 8.57 19.29 10.31
CA ASP A 102 7.70 20.46 10.27
C ASP A 102 6.26 20.07 10.60
N TYR A 103 5.82 18.88 10.15
CA TYR A 103 4.54 18.30 10.54
C TYR A 103 4.44 18.09 12.06
N LEU A 104 5.45 17.45 12.67
CA LEU A 104 5.47 17.14 14.11
C LEU A 104 5.51 18.40 14.97
N ASN A 105 6.12 19.48 14.47
CA ASN A 105 6.22 20.75 15.16
C ASN A 105 5.02 21.68 14.93
N SER A 106 4.07 21.30 14.06
CA SER A 106 2.91 22.14 13.75
C SER A 106 1.90 22.16 14.89
N LEU A 107 1.50 23.36 15.31
CA LEU A 107 0.41 23.59 16.28
C LEU A 107 -0.94 23.07 15.80
N ARG A 108 -1.11 22.91 14.48
CA ARG A 108 -2.24 22.26 13.82
C ARG A 108 -1.68 21.34 12.75
N PRO A 109 -1.39 20.07 13.08
CA PRO A 109 -0.91 19.13 12.10
C PRO A 109 -1.91 19.09 10.94
N PRO A 110 -1.46 19.20 9.67
CA PRO A 110 -2.36 18.96 8.54
C PRO A 110 -2.94 17.55 8.65
N GLN A 111 -4.07 17.30 7.99
CA GLN A 111 -4.64 15.95 7.98
C GLN A 111 -3.64 15.00 7.30
N ALA A 112 -3.27 13.92 7.98
CA ALA A 112 -2.31 12.97 7.45
C ALA A 112 -2.94 12.19 6.30
N CYS A 113 -2.34 12.37 5.13
CA CYS A 113 -2.32 11.46 3.99
C CYS A 113 -0.83 11.17 3.72
#